data_AF-A0A349P0I8-F1
#
_entry.id   AF-A0A349P0I8-F1
#
_cell.length_a   1.000
_cell.length_b   1.000
_cell.length_c   1.000
_cell.angle_alpha   90.00
_cell.angle_beta   90.00
_cell.angle_gamma   90.00
#
_symmetry.space_group_name_H-M   'P 1'
#
loop_
_entity.id
_entity.type
_entity.pdbx_description
1 polymer ?
#
loop_
_entity_poly.entity_id
_entity_poly.type
_entity_poly.pdbx_seq_one_letter_code
_entity_poly.pdbx_strand_id
1 'polypeptide(L)'
;MAIHVIMNCMHRAKNKEQSSLQEKANKPIGVNFELPELKERVTDALLSKGGARGNRMVNKDGLNAQQELFCELFTRKVGYFSNGTQSYIKAYGINVGNDKKVGQTSYGTCRVMASDLLTKPNILRRINQLIEADGFNDKFMEKQLMFLAMQNVDFKVKLSAVNFYNTLKGRIGGKNNSPQEMLGIVKHVYSGM
;
A
#
# COMPACT_ATOMS: atom_id res chain seq x y z
N MET A 1 -3.30 31.62 -43.81
CA MET A 1 -4.11 30.39 -43.60
C MET A 1 -3.30 29.12 -43.39
N ALA A 2 -2.15 28.91 -44.06
CA ALA A 2 -1.36 27.67 -43.93
C ALA A 2 -0.78 27.39 -42.52
N ILE A 3 -0.35 28.42 -41.77
CA ILE A 3 0.26 28.26 -40.44
C ILE A 3 -0.75 27.72 -39.39
N HIS A 4 -2.00 28.17 -39.46
CA HIS A 4 -3.06 27.73 -38.55
C HIS A 4 -3.45 26.26 -38.76
N VAL A 5 -3.37 25.78 -40.01
CA VAL A 5 -3.61 24.37 -40.35
C VAL A 5 -2.48 23.48 -39.83
N ILE A 6 -1.23 23.93 -39.96
CA ILE A 6 -0.06 23.19 -39.46
C ILE A 6 -0.10 23.10 -37.93
N MET A 7 -0.42 24.19 -37.23
CA MET A 7 -0.55 24.18 -35.77
C MET A 7 -1.67 23.24 -35.29
N ASN A 8 -2.83 23.23 -35.97
CA ASN A 8 -3.92 22.30 -35.65
C ASN A 8 -3.57 20.83 -35.92
N CYS A 9 -2.80 20.54 -36.98
CA CYS A 9 -2.29 19.21 -37.25
C CYS A 9 -1.30 18.74 -36.18
N MET A 10 -0.38 19.61 -35.75
CA MET A 10 0.57 19.27 -34.68
C MET A 10 -0.12 19.07 -33.33
N HIS A 11 -1.14 19.87 -33.01
CA HIS A 11 -1.90 19.69 -31.77
C HIS A 11 -2.69 18.38 -31.75
N ARG A 12 -3.28 17.99 -32.89
CA ARG A 12 -3.95 16.69 -33.04
C ARG A 12 -2.96 15.51 -32.97
N ALA A 13 -1.76 15.64 -33.52
CA ALA A 13 -0.74 14.60 -33.44
C ALA A 13 -0.29 14.35 -31.99
N LYS A 14 -0.02 15.42 -31.22
CA LYS A 14 0.36 15.32 -29.80
C LYS A 14 -0.73 14.69 -28.93
N ASN A 15 -2.01 15.04 -29.17
CA ASN A 15 -3.12 14.46 -28.41
C ASN A 15 -3.32 12.97 -28.71
N LYS A 16 -3.07 12.54 -29.96
CA LYS A 16 -3.18 11.14 -30.37
C LYS A 16 -2.02 10.28 -29.83
N GLU A 17 -0.82 10.87 -29.74
CA GLU A 17 0.34 10.24 -29.10
C GLU A 17 0.10 10.06 -27.59
N GLN A 18 -0.38 11.10 -26.91
CA GLN A 18 -0.69 11.05 -25.47
C GLN A 18 -1.82 10.09 -25.13
N SER A 19 -2.88 9.99 -25.95
CA SER A 19 -3.96 9.02 -25.72
C SER A 19 -3.47 7.57 -25.87
N SER A 20 -2.60 7.31 -26.86
CA SER A 20 -2.03 5.97 -27.08
C SER A 20 -1.05 5.54 -25.98
N LEU A 21 -0.37 6.49 -25.33
CA LEU A 21 0.53 6.24 -24.20
C LEU A 21 -0.25 6.02 -22.90
N GLN A 22 -1.34 6.77 -22.68
CA GLN A 22 -2.24 6.56 -21.54
C GLN A 22 -2.99 5.23 -21.63
N GLU A 23 -3.39 4.79 -22.82
CA GLU A 23 -4.04 3.49 -23.04
C GLU A 23 -3.08 2.31 -22.79
N LYS A 24 -1.79 2.47 -23.08
CA LYS A 24 -0.74 1.48 -22.73
C LYS A 24 -0.39 1.46 -21.24
N ALA A 25 -0.51 2.59 -20.55
CA ALA A 25 -0.27 2.70 -19.10
C ALA A 25 -1.47 2.18 -18.26
N ASN A 26 -2.68 2.23 -18.82
CA ASN A 26 -3.91 1.73 -18.18
C ASN A 26 -4.26 0.28 -18.53
N LYS A 27 -3.37 -0.44 -19.24
CA LYS A 27 -3.50 -1.90 -19.34
C LYS A 27 -3.30 -2.44 -17.93
N PRO A 28 -4.27 -3.18 -17.34
CA PRO A 28 -4.07 -3.76 -16.02
C PRO A 28 -2.79 -4.58 -16.11
N ILE A 29 -1.82 -4.24 -15.27
CA ILE A 29 -0.64 -5.07 -15.06
C ILE A 29 -1.22 -6.34 -14.45
N GLY A 30 -1.51 -7.31 -15.30
CA GLY A 30 -1.90 -8.66 -14.91
C GLY A 30 -0.70 -9.29 -14.24
N VAL A 31 -0.43 -8.88 -13.00
CA VAL A 31 0.39 -9.67 -12.10
C VAL A 31 -0.52 -10.84 -11.76
N ASN A 32 -0.42 -11.91 -12.55
CA ASN A 32 -0.82 -13.24 -12.10
C ASN A 32 0.09 -13.58 -10.92
N PHE A 33 -0.26 -13.05 -9.75
CA PHE A 33 0.24 -13.56 -8.49
C PHE A 33 -0.54 -14.86 -8.27
N GLU A 34 -0.11 -15.93 -8.94
CA GLU A 34 -0.46 -17.28 -8.54
C GLU A 34 0.15 -17.48 -7.15
N LEU A 35 -0.63 -17.09 -6.16
CA LEU A 35 -0.36 -17.32 -4.75
C LEU A 35 -0.39 -18.85 -4.59
N PRO A 36 0.73 -19.51 -4.20
CA PRO A 36 0.66 -20.92 -3.85
C PRO A 36 -0.44 -21.08 -2.80
N GLU A 37 -1.43 -21.92 -3.10
CA GLU A 37 -2.69 -21.96 -2.38
C GLU A 37 -2.44 -22.09 -0.86
N LEU A 38 -2.77 -21.03 -0.11
CA LEU A 38 -2.83 -20.99 1.36
C LEU A 38 -3.75 -22.06 2.00
N LYS A 39 -4.34 -22.94 1.19
CA LYS A 39 -5.29 -23.98 1.61
C LYS A 39 -4.62 -25.11 2.39
N GLU A 40 -3.31 -25.32 2.29
CA GLU A 40 -2.67 -26.50 2.89
C GLU A 40 -1.96 -26.26 4.23
N ARG A 41 -1.66 -25.01 4.60
CA ARG A 41 -0.92 -24.73 5.86
C ARG A 41 -1.78 -24.35 7.05
N VAL A 42 -2.99 -23.84 6.81
CA VAL A 42 -3.86 -23.24 7.84
C VAL A 42 -5.05 -24.13 8.18
N THR A 43 -5.47 -24.98 7.25
CA THR A 43 -6.63 -25.88 7.41
C THR A 43 -6.33 -27.05 8.36
N ASP A 44 -5.14 -27.62 8.30
CA ASP A 44 -4.72 -28.73 9.18
C ASP A 44 -4.63 -28.32 10.66
N ALA A 45 -4.32 -27.04 10.94
CA ALA A 45 -4.23 -26.53 12.29
C ALA A 45 -5.60 -26.18 12.93
N LEU A 46 -6.62 -25.89 12.12
CA LEU A 46 -7.93 -25.41 12.58
C LEU A 46 -9.07 -26.44 12.51
N LEU A 47 -8.90 -27.53 11.75
CA LEU A 47 -9.90 -28.61 11.65
C LEU A 47 -9.70 -29.75 12.66
N SER A 48 -8.65 -29.67 13.50
CA SER A 48 -8.51 -30.48 14.70
C SER A 48 -9.51 -30.02 15.75
N LYS A 49 -10.69 -30.64 15.72
CA LYS A 49 -11.86 -30.39 16.57
C LYS A 49 -11.49 -30.26 18.04
N GLY A 50 -12.11 -29.28 18.71
CA GLY A 50 -12.48 -29.35 20.13
C GLY A 50 -11.33 -29.61 21.11
N GLY A 51 -10.88 -28.55 21.78
CA GLY A 51 -10.22 -28.67 23.08
C GLY A 51 -8.69 -28.77 23.02
N ALA A 52 -8.04 -27.62 23.12
CA ALA A 52 -6.92 -27.37 24.03
C ALA A 52 -6.49 -25.92 23.83
N ARG A 53 -6.46 -25.15 24.93
CA ARG A 53 -5.82 -23.83 25.00
C ARG A 53 -4.30 -24.03 24.90
N GLY A 54 -3.82 -24.36 23.70
CA GLY A 54 -2.43 -24.69 23.41
C GLY A 54 -1.73 -23.55 22.74
N ASN A 55 -1.32 -22.56 23.52
CA ASN A 55 -0.50 -21.43 23.10
C ASN A 55 0.92 -21.94 22.76
N ARG A 56 1.13 -22.53 21.57
CA ARG A 56 2.46 -22.94 21.06
C ARG A 56 2.50 -22.88 19.54
N MET A 57 2.86 -21.72 19.01
CA MET A 57 4.21 -21.45 18.51
C MET A 57 4.27 -19.98 18.16
N VAL A 58 5.36 -19.37 18.61
CA VAL A 58 5.57 -17.96 18.57
C VAL A 58 6.40 -17.71 17.31
N ASN A 59 5.86 -16.98 16.33
CA ASN A 59 6.68 -16.54 15.20
C ASN A 59 7.92 -15.77 15.73
N LYS A 60 8.89 -15.44 14.86
CA LYS A 60 10.07 -14.66 15.27
C LYS A 60 9.72 -13.36 16.01
N ASP A 61 8.50 -12.86 15.83
CA ASP A 61 8.00 -11.61 16.38
C ASP A 61 7.23 -11.71 17.69
N GLY A 62 7.03 -12.90 18.27
CA GLY A 62 6.27 -13.00 19.53
C GLY A 62 4.79 -13.36 19.38
N LEU A 63 4.29 -13.66 18.17
CA LEU A 63 2.85 -13.84 17.92
C LEU A 63 2.44 -15.30 17.96
N ASN A 64 1.25 -15.56 18.53
CA ASN A 64 0.61 -16.87 18.43
C ASN A 64 -0.01 -17.10 17.04
N ALA A 65 -0.42 -18.34 16.76
CA ALA A 65 -0.98 -18.72 15.46
C ALA A 65 -2.23 -17.92 15.05
N GLN A 66 -3.09 -17.56 16.01
CA GLN A 66 -4.30 -16.77 15.73
C GLN A 66 -3.97 -15.32 15.38
N GLN A 67 -2.98 -14.74 16.06
CA GLN A 67 -2.48 -13.39 15.79
C GLN A 67 -1.78 -13.32 14.43
N GLU A 68 -1.01 -14.35 14.07
CA GLU A 68 -0.41 -14.46 12.76
C GLU A 68 -1.48 -14.53 11.66
N LEU A 69 -2.48 -15.41 11.83
CA LEU A 69 -3.60 -15.52 10.89
C LEU A 69 -4.40 -14.22 10.79
N PHE A 70 -4.58 -13.51 11.91
CA PHE A 70 -5.18 -12.18 11.90
C PHE A 70 -4.38 -11.21 11.02
N CYS A 71 -3.05 -11.17 11.16
CA CYS A 71 -2.18 -10.30 10.37
C CYS A 71 -2.29 -10.63 8.88
N GLU A 72 -2.24 -11.91 8.51
CA GLU A 72 -2.35 -12.36 7.11
C GLU A 72 -3.72 -12.02 6.49
N LEU A 73 -4.81 -12.23 7.22
CA LEU A 73 -6.15 -11.88 6.75
C LEU A 73 -6.30 -10.37 6.55
N PHE A 74 -5.76 -9.58 7.48
CA PHE A 74 -5.82 -8.12 7.44
C PHE A 74 -5.02 -7.52 6.28
N THR A 75 -3.90 -8.13 5.87
CA THR A 75 -3.00 -7.57 4.84
C THR A 75 -3.13 -8.20 3.46
N ARG A 76 -3.48 -9.48 3.33
CA ARG A 76 -3.39 -10.20 2.06
C ARG A 76 -4.70 -10.71 1.53
N LYS A 77 -5.67 -10.99 2.40
CA LYS A 77 -6.90 -11.67 1.97
C LYS A 77 -7.92 -10.67 1.42
N VAL A 78 -8.21 -10.80 0.14
CA VAL A 78 -9.32 -10.08 -0.52
C VAL A 78 -10.63 -10.37 0.22
N GLY A 79 -11.36 -9.31 0.59
CA GLY A 79 -12.57 -9.36 1.42
C GLY A 79 -12.35 -9.11 2.91
N TYR A 80 -11.11 -9.23 3.40
CA TYR A 80 -10.72 -8.94 4.78
C TYR A 80 -9.66 -7.83 4.88
N PHE A 81 -9.08 -7.46 3.74
CA PHE A 81 -8.07 -6.42 3.63
C PHE A 81 -8.50 -5.13 4.34
N SER A 82 -7.67 -4.66 5.29
CA SER A 82 -7.92 -3.46 6.10
C SER A 82 -9.19 -3.51 6.98
N ASN A 83 -9.85 -4.67 7.12
CA ASN A 83 -11.01 -4.83 7.99
C ASN A 83 -10.66 -5.60 9.26
N GLY A 84 -10.26 -4.88 10.31
CA GLY A 84 -9.83 -5.48 11.58
C GLY A 84 -10.91 -6.36 12.22
N THR A 85 -12.18 -5.96 12.18
CA THR A 85 -13.25 -6.69 12.86
C THR A 85 -13.53 -8.04 12.19
N GLN A 86 -13.64 -8.05 10.86
CA GLN A 86 -13.87 -9.30 10.12
C GLN A 86 -12.66 -10.23 10.17
N SER A 87 -11.44 -9.68 10.08
CA SER A 87 -10.20 -10.45 10.24
C SER A 87 -10.12 -11.09 11.61
N TYR A 88 -10.50 -10.38 12.68
CA TYR A 88 -10.54 -10.90 14.04
C TYR A 88 -11.57 -12.02 14.20
N ILE A 89 -12.80 -11.79 13.74
CA ILE A 89 -13.87 -12.80 13.79
C ILE A 89 -13.42 -14.09 13.10
N LYS A 90 -12.79 -13.97 11.92
CA LYS A 90 -12.33 -15.11 11.14
C LYS A 90 -11.12 -15.81 11.76
N ALA A 91 -10.12 -15.06 12.24
CA ALA A 91 -8.91 -15.61 12.83
C ALA A 91 -9.16 -16.36 14.15
N TYR A 92 -10.10 -15.87 14.95
CA TYR A 92 -10.44 -16.44 16.26
C TYR A 92 -11.65 -17.39 16.22
N GLY A 93 -12.26 -17.60 15.04
CA GLY A 93 -13.41 -18.49 14.87
C GLY A 93 -14.63 -18.08 15.69
N ILE A 94 -14.88 -16.78 15.83
CA ILE A 94 -15.93 -16.25 16.71
C ILE A 94 -17.28 -16.32 15.99
N ASN A 95 -18.26 -16.90 16.66
CA ASN A 95 -19.65 -16.86 16.20
C ASN A 95 -20.29 -15.53 16.65
N VAL A 96 -20.63 -14.69 15.67
CA VAL A 96 -21.32 -13.43 15.91
C VAL A 96 -22.82 -13.64 15.78
N GLY A 97 -23.57 -13.23 16.81
CA GLY A 97 -25.02 -13.31 16.83
C GLY A 97 -25.64 -12.13 17.56
N ASN A 98 -26.89 -11.81 17.21
CA ASN A 98 -27.67 -10.76 17.87
C ASN A 98 -28.38 -11.26 19.13
N ASP A 99 -28.57 -12.57 19.23
CA ASP A 99 -29.17 -13.22 20.40
C ASP A 99 -28.06 -13.50 21.42
N LYS A 100 -28.32 -13.29 22.72
CA LYS A 100 -27.42 -13.68 23.81
C LYS A 100 -27.42 -15.21 24.02
N LYS A 101 -27.12 -15.97 22.98
CA LYS A 101 -26.94 -17.43 23.06
C LYS A 101 -25.56 -17.75 23.61
N VAL A 102 -25.47 -18.85 24.35
CA VAL A 102 -24.21 -19.35 24.89
C VAL A 102 -23.22 -19.58 23.75
N GLY A 103 -22.04 -18.95 23.83
CA GLY A 103 -20.99 -19.06 22.81
C GLY A 103 -21.07 -18.04 21.65
N GLN A 104 -22.03 -17.11 21.67
CA GLN A 104 -22.07 -15.99 20.72
C GLN A 104 -21.49 -14.71 21.34
N THR A 105 -20.74 -13.97 20.54
CA THR A 105 -20.19 -12.66 20.92
C THR A 105 -20.78 -11.57 20.03
N SER A 106 -20.96 -10.36 20.57
CA SER A 106 -21.46 -9.23 19.78
C SER A 106 -20.40 -8.74 18.79
N TYR A 107 -20.84 -8.22 17.64
CA TYR A 107 -19.94 -7.58 16.68
C TYR A 107 -19.17 -6.40 17.29
N GLY A 108 -19.83 -5.64 18.18
CA GLY A 108 -19.22 -4.52 18.89
C GLY A 108 -18.03 -4.94 19.76
N THR A 109 -18.13 -6.07 20.45
CA THR A 109 -17.03 -6.64 21.23
C THR A 109 -15.86 -7.03 20.32
N CYS A 110 -16.14 -7.69 19.19
CA CYS A 110 -15.09 -8.05 18.22
C CYS A 110 -14.37 -6.82 17.67
N ARG A 111 -15.09 -5.72 17.43
CA ARG A 111 -14.50 -4.44 16.98
C ARG A 111 -13.53 -3.87 18.02
N VAL A 112 -13.91 -3.87 19.30
CA VAL A 112 -13.05 -3.39 20.38
C VAL A 112 -11.80 -4.28 20.50
N MET A 113 -11.96 -5.60 20.44
CA MET A 113 -10.82 -6.53 20.53
C MET A 113 -9.87 -6.42 19.32
N ALA A 114 -10.41 -6.26 18.12
CA ALA A 114 -9.62 -6.01 16.93
C ALA A 114 -8.85 -4.68 17.03
N SER A 115 -9.50 -3.63 17.55
CA SER A 115 -8.85 -2.35 17.80
C SER A 115 -7.71 -2.50 18.80
N ASP A 116 -7.93 -3.18 19.93
CA ASP A 116 -6.87 -3.47 20.91
C ASP A 116 -5.69 -4.21 20.26
N LEU A 117 -5.96 -5.23 19.44
CA LEU A 117 -4.93 -5.99 18.75
C LEU A 117 -4.09 -5.11 17.80
N LEU A 118 -4.72 -4.19 17.08
CA LEU A 118 -4.05 -3.24 16.18
C LEU A 118 -3.27 -2.13 16.89
N THR A 119 -3.35 -2.02 18.22
CA THR A 119 -2.48 -1.11 19.00
C THR A 119 -1.19 -1.79 19.46
N LYS A 120 -1.11 -3.12 19.40
CA LYS A 120 0.02 -3.86 19.96
C LYS A 120 1.24 -3.76 19.04
N PRO A 121 2.42 -3.34 19.56
CA PRO A 121 3.61 -3.10 18.72
C PRO A 121 4.09 -4.31 17.92
N ASN A 122 3.98 -5.51 18.48
CA ASN A 122 4.36 -6.76 17.80
C ASN A 122 3.42 -7.09 16.62
N ILE A 123 2.12 -6.82 16.76
CA ILE A 123 1.14 -6.99 15.68
C ILE A 123 1.40 -5.98 14.56
N LEU A 124 1.58 -4.70 14.91
CA LEU A 124 1.88 -3.64 13.94
C LEU A 124 3.17 -3.92 13.18
N ARG A 125 4.22 -4.36 13.88
CA ARG A 125 5.49 -4.77 13.24
C ARG A 125 5.26 -5.90 12.24
N ARG A 126 4.47 -6.92 12.60
CA ARG A 126 4.18 -8.03 11.69
C ARG A 126 3.39 -7.60 10.46
N ILE A 127 2.39 -6.74 10.64
CA ILE A 127 1.62 -6.15 9.54
C ILE A 127 2.53 -5.40 8.57
N ASN A 128 3.45 -4.56 9.09
CA ASN A 128 4.40 -3.83 8.25
C ASN A 128 5.32 -4.77 7.48
N GLN A 129 5.86 -5.81 8.11
CA GLN A 129 6.69 -6.81 7.41
C GLN A 129 5.92 -7.49 6.27
N LEU A 130 4.65 -7.82 6.46
CA LEU A 130 3.83 -8.44 5.42
C LEU A 130 3.59 -7.47 4.26
N ILE A 131 3.28 -6.21 4.56
CA ILE A 131 3.08 -5.14 3.57
C ILE A 131 4.37 -4.86 2.78
N GLU A 132 5.51 -4.79 3.45
CA GLU A 132 6.83 -4.60 2.82
C GLU A 132 7.21 -5.79 1.93
N ALA A 133 6.91 -7.01 2.39
CA ALA A 133 7.13 -8.24 1.62
C ALA A 133 6.26 -8.30 0.36
N ASP A 134 5.05 -7.72 0.41
CA ASP A 134 4.14 -7.60 -0.74
C ASP A 134 4.55 -6.46 -1.70
N GLY A 135 5.67 -5.77 -1.40
CA GLY A 135 6.32 -4.82 -2.29
C GLY A 135 6.04 -3.35 -1.96
N PHE A 136 5.25 -3.06 -0.93
CA PHE A 136 5.03 -1.70 -0.47
C PHE A 136 6.13 -1.29 0.52
N ASN A 137 7.30 -0.97 -0.05
CA ASN A 137 8.49 -0.55 0.70
C ASN A 137 9.10 0.73 0.10
N ASP A 138 10.03 1.35 0.83
CA ASP A 138 10.66 2.62 0.42
C ASP A 138 11.28 2.55 -0.97
N LYS A 139 11.92 1.44 -1.34
CA LYS A 139 12.52 1.25 -2.66
C LYS A 139 11.47 1.27 -3.77
N PHE A 140 10.29 0.71 -3.52
CA PHE A 140 9.18 0.78 -4.46
C PHE A 140 8.66 2.22 -4.58
N MET A 141 8.48 2.91 -3.46
CA MET A 141 8.03 4.31 -3.45
C MET A 141 9.01 5.25 -4.16
N GLU A 142 10.32 5.06 -3.96
CA GLU A 142 11.37 5.79 -4.67
C GLU A 142 11.32 5.55 -6.19
N LYS A 143 11.08 4.30 -6.62
CA LYS A 143 10.90 3.98 -8.05
C LYS A 143 9.67 4.68 -8.63
N GLN A 144 8.55 4.71 -7.91
CA GLN A 144 7.35 5.42 -8.35
C GLN A 144 7.60 6.93 -8.42
N LEU A 145 8.28 7.50 -7.43
CA LEU A 145 8.67 8.91 -7.45
C LEU A 145 9.57 9.24 -8.65
N MET A 146 10.56 8.40 -8.94
CA MET A 146 11.46 8.57 -10.08
C MET A 146 10.71 8.47 -11.40
N PHE A 147 9.77 7.52 -11.51
CA PHE A 147 8.89 7.42 -12.67
C PHE A 147 8.06 8.70 -12.88
N LEU A 148 7.48 9.26 -11.81
CA LEU A 148 6.74 10.52 -11.86
C LEU A 148 7.62 11.72 -12.23
N ALA A 149 8.89 11.73 -11.80
CA ALA A 149 9.85 12.77 -12.14
C ALA A 149 10.36 12.66 -13.59
N MET A 150 10.33 11.47 -14.19
CA MET A 150 10.81 11.22 -15.57
C MET A 150 9.72 11.39 -16.63
N GLN A 151 8.45 11.18 -16.30
CA GLN A 151 7.37 11.32 -17.28
C GLN A 151 7.29 12.73 -17.90
N ASN A 152 6.79 12.79 -19.13
CA ASN A 152 6.52 14.04 -19.87
C ASN A 152 5.03 14.20 -20.20
N VAL A 153 4.14 13.63 -19.37
CA VAL A 153 2.68 13.69 -19.55
C VAL A 153 2.10 14.93 -18.88
N ASP A 154 2.36 15.11 -17.59
CA ASP A 154 1.92 16.26 -16.82
C ASP A 154 3.10 16.92 -16.09
N PHE A 155 3.44 18.13 -16.51
CA PHE A 155 4.52 18.91 -15.93
C PHE A 155 4.23 19.40 -14.50
N LYS A 156 2.96 19.53 -14.10
CA LYS A 156 2.60 19.88 -12.71
C LYS A 156 2.95 18.74 -11.77
N VAL A 157 2.57 17.51 -12.13
CA VAL A 157 2.92 16.30 -11.36
C VAL A 157 4.44 16.09 -11.35
N LYS A 158 5.10 16.28 -12.50
CA LYS A 158 6.57 16.22 -12.61
C LYS A 158 7.26 17.23 -11.69
N LEU A 159 6.82 18.48 -11.69
CA LEU A 159 7.37 19.54 -10.84
C LEU A 159 7.21 19.19 -9.36
N SER A 160 6.04 18.67 -8.96
CA SER A 160 5.81 18.22 -7.58
C SER A 160 6.75 17.08 -7.18
N ALA A 161 6.97 16.09 -8.05
CA ALA A 161 7.89 14.98 -7.80
C ALA A 161 9.34 15.45 -7.66
N VAL A 162 9.79 16.37 -8.52
CA VAL A 162 11.13 16.97 -8.44
C VAL A 162 11.32 17.77 -7.15
N ASN A 163 10.32 18.56 -6.74
CA ASN A 163 10.37 19.31 -5.49
C ASN A 163 10.45 18.38 -4.27
N PHE A 164 9.64 17.31 -4.26
CA PHE A 164 9.67 16.31 -3.19
C PHE A 164 11.04 15.61 -3.10
N TYR A 165 11.61 15.22 -4.24
CA TYR A 165 12.96 14.64 -4.29
C TYR A 165 14.03 15.60 -3.74
N ASN A 166 13.99 16.88 -4.13
CA ASN A 166 14.94 17.88 -3.63
C ASN A 166 14.77 18.17 -2.13
N THR A 167 13.54 18.07 -1.63
CA THR A 167 13.24 18.15 -0.18
C THR A 167 13.86 16.97 0.56
N LEU A 168 13.69 15.74 0.06
CA LEU A 168 14.34 14.54 0.62
C LEU A 168 15.87 14.63 0.62
N LYS A 169 16.46 15.28 -0.40
CA LYS A 169 17.90 15.54 -0.48
C LYS A 169 18.36 16.74 0.35
N GLY A 170 17.46 17.40 1.10
CA GLY A 170 17.78 18.56 1.91
C GLY A 170 18.23 19.78 1.10
N ARG A 171 18.01 19.79 -0.22
CA ARG A 171 18.35 20.94 -1.08
C ARG A 171 17.36 22.09 -0.89
N ILE A 172 16.13 21.74 -0.53
CA ILE A 172 15.03 22.66 -0.26
C ILE A 172 14.51 22.28 1.13
N GLY A 173 14.82 23.07 2.15
CA GLY A 173 14.42 22.77 3.53
C GLY A 173 14.89 23.84 4.52
N GLY A 174 14.04 24.82 4.77
CA GLY A 174 14.22 25.95 5.69
C GLY A 174 12.94 26.80 5.71
N LYS A 175 12.64 27.47 6.83
CA LYS A 175 11.48 28.38 6.94
C LYS A 175 11.52 29.41 5.80
N ASN A 176 10.45 29.47 5.02
CA ASN A 176 10.17 30.50 4.01
C ASN A 176 11.20 30.61 2.87
N ASN A 177 11.34 29.58 2.05
CA ASN A 177 12.09 29.75 0.80
C ASN A 177 11.26 30.60 -0.18
N SER A 178 11.76 31.79 -0.49
CA SER A 178 11.21 32.69 -1.50
C SER A 178 11.39 32.12 -2.91
N PRO A 179 10.58 32.51 -3.92
CA PRO A 179 10.76 32.06 -5.31
C PRO A 179 12.19 32.24 -5.86
N GLN A 180 12.95 33.20 -5.32
CA GLN A 180 14.32 33.51 -5.69
C GLN A 180 15.33 32.44 -5.22
N GLU A 181 15.14 31.83 -4.06
CA GLU A 181 16.02 30.76 -3.56
C GLU A 181 15.86 29.48 -4.38
N MET A 182 14.66 29.20 -4.87
CA MET A 182 14.38 28.10 -5.78
C MET A 182 15.12 28.27 -7.13
N LEU A 183 15.18 29.51 -7.66
CA LEU A 183 15.96 29.86 -8.85
C LEU A 183 17.47 29.74 -8.63
N GLY A 184 17.96 30.04 -7.42
CA GLY A 184 19.38 29.89 -7.04
C GLY A 184 19.84 28.43 -7.05
N ILE A 185 19.02 27.51 -6.56
CA ILE A 185 19.31 26.07 -6.58
C ILE A 185 19.39 25.55 -8.03
N VAL A 186 18.46 25.97 -8.89
CA VAL A 186 18.49 25.61 -10.31
C VAL A 186 19.80 26.09 -10.95
N LYS A 187 20.22 27.34 -10.73
CA LYS A 187 21.52 27.83 -11.22
C LYS A 187 22.70 27.00 -10.72
N HIS A 188 22.73 26.62 -9.44
CA HIS A 188 23.85 25.87 -8.87
C HIS A 188 23.98 24.45 -9.45
N VAL A 189 22.87 23.82 -9.84
CA VAL A 189 22.86 22.52 -10.52
C VAL A 189 23.36 22.65 -11.96
N TYR A 190 23.02 23.72 -12.67
CA TYR A 190 23.43 23.94 -14.07
C TYR A 190 24.81 24.57 -14.23
N SER A 191 25.38 25.20 -13.19
CA SER A 191 26.75 25.74 -13.22
C SER A 191 27.82 24.72 -12.82
N GLY A 192 27.43 23.52 -12.38
CA GLY A 192 28.34 22.42 -12.03
C GLY A 192 28.35 21.26 -13.05
N MET A 193 27.65 21.40 -14.18
CA MET A 193 27.80 20.55 -15.38
C MET A 193 28.66 21.27 -16.40
#